data_AF-A0A5C3P093-F1
#
_entry.id   AF-A0A5C3P093-F1
#
_cell.length_a   1.000
_cell.length_b   1.000
_cell.length_c   1.000
_cell.angle_alpha   90.00
_cell.angle_beta   90.00
_cell.angle_gamma   90.00
#
_symmetry.space_group_name_H-M   'P 1'
#
loop_
_entity.id
_entity.type
_entity.pdbx_description
1 polymer ?
#
loop_
_entity_poly.entity_id
_entity_poly.type
_entity_poly.pdbx_seq_one_letter_code
_entity_poly.pdbx_strand_id
1 'polypeptide(L)'
;MAHHDVEYEELPTKRDSLDCEDVEPSSPEKGEHIPRLLLWLAAAVVLVACTDLIALAYVARMFGTVFQDKDFALNLEYANPYIGLKELYELGMVNLSQIAPILIRPRVSAQVFVDQPDKLAPRGEHDYWDETWGMLSPNERRLHVTPNVHTIVQFRAIDFGMEDCRLVFTLPKLGAQLEDHASFSMHPSSRFDVFRLAVERPIDVKKLSYRTKPKVAEKVATLQARMDGDTLIHQFPCPWSSLHVFEVACAEGSECMVDTWSSQNTTYGVNMYQHQTV
;
A
#
# COMPACT_ATOMS: atom_id res chain seq x y z
N MET A 1 -7.84 45.96 -14.63
CA MET A 1 -6.52 46.28 -14.05
C MET A 1 -5.72 44.99 -14.04
N ALA A 2 -4.69 44.75 -14.83
CA ALA A 2 -3.99 45.50 -15.86
C ALA A 2 -3.58 44.48 -16.93
N HIS A 3 -3.79 44.82 -18.20
CA HIS A 3 -3.30 44.10 -19.37
C HIS A 3 -1.84 44.50 -19.61
N HIS A 4 -0.96 43.55 -19.89
CA HIS A 4 0.40 43.81 -20.34
C HIS A 4 0.47 43.39 -21.82
N ASP A 5 0.37 44.37 -22.70
CA ASP A 5 0.56 44.21 -24.13
C ASP A 5 2.06 44.18 -24.44
N VAL A 6 2.47 43.23 -25.29
CA VAL A 6 3.82 43.13 -25.84
C VAL A 6 3.84 43.78 -27.23
N GLU A 7 4.76 44.70 -27.36
CA GLU A 7 5.10 45.56 -28.48
C GLU A 7 5.63 44.75 -29.68
N TYR A 8 5.03 44.95 -30.86
CA TYR A 8 5.53 44.41 -32.14
C TYR A 8 6.31 45.51 -32.86
N GLU A 9 7.58 45.27 -33.12
CA GLU A 9 8.47 46.17 -33.86
C GLU A 9 8.33 45.90 -35.38
N GLU A 10 7.78 46.87 -36.11
CA GLU A 10 7.74 46.91 -37.58
C GLU A 10 9.09 47.37 -38.14
N LEU A 11 9.59 46.72 -39.19
CA LEU A 11 10.74 47.16 -40.01
C LEU A 11 10.52 46.71 -41.47
N PRO A 12 11.10 47.41 -42.47
CA PRO A 12 10.33 48.23 -43.38
C PRO A 12 10.26 47.67 -44.81
N THR A 13 9.14 47.99 -45.47
CA THR A 13 8.96 47.93 -46.92
C THR A 13 9.99 48.77 -47.67
N LYS A 14 10.78 48.14 -48.53
CA LYS A 14 11.48 48.82 -49.62
C LYS A 14 11.06 48.21 -50.97
N ARG A 15 10.23 48.97 -51.69
CA ARG A 15 9.97 48.84 -53.13
C ARG A 15 11.00 49.70 -53.86
N ASP A 16 11.66 49.11 -54.84
CA ASP A 16 12.32 49.75 -55.99
C ASP A 16 12.37 48.64 -57.05
N SER A 17 11.46 48.65 -58.02
CA SER A 17 11.45 49.39 -59.30
C SER A 17 11.84 48.46 -60.44
N LEU A 18 10.94 48.38 -61.43
CA LEU A 18 11.07 47.60 -62.65
C LEU A 18 12.29 48.06 -63.46
N ASP A 19 12.99 47.12 -64.07
CA ASP A 19 13.51 47.28 -65.42
C ASP A 19 13.43 45.94 -66.16
N CYS A 20 13.02 46.02 -67.42
CA CYS A 20 12.83 44.94 -68.38
C CYS A 20 14.11 44.71 -69.22
N GLU A 21 14.08 43.68 -70.09
CA GLU A 21 15.14 43.18 -71.02
C GLU A 21 16.01 42.08 -70.36
N ASP A 22 16.22 40.87 -70.91
CA ASP A 22 16.00 40.28 -72.23
C ASP A 22 15.86 38.75 -72.10
N VAL A 23 15.21 38.12 -73.09
CA VAL A 23 15.04 36.66 -73.22
C VAL A 23 16.17 36.07 -74.07
N GLU A 24 16.95 35.10 -73.53
CA GLU A 24 17.51 33.95 -74.27
C GLU A 24 18.20 32.91 -73.33
N PRO A 25 18.55 31.68 -73.77
CA PRO A 25 17.79 30.47 -73.42
C PRO A 25 18.48 29.49 -72.45
N SER A 26 17.65 28.64 -71.84
CA SER A 26 17.90 27.27 -71.33
C SER A 26 19.25 26.94 -70.67
N SER A 27 19.22 26.72 -69.35
CA SER A 27 20.21 25.89 -68.64
C SER A 27 19.49 24.89 -67.74
N PRO A 28 20.00 23.64 -67.62
CA PRO A 28 19.29 22.51 -67.04
C PRO A 28 19.08 22.68 -65.53
N GLU A 29 18.00 22.09 -65.00
CA GLU A 29 17.77 21.91 -63.57
C GLU A 29 19.06 21.45 -62.87
N LYS A 30 19.67 22.36 -62.11
CA LYS A 30 20.68 21.99 -61.13
C LYS A 30 19.96 21.22 -60.02
N GLY A 31 19.98 19.89 -60.10
CA GLY A 31 19.69 19.06 -58.94
C GLY A 31 20.52 19.55 -57.77
N GLU A 32 19.86 19.98 -56.70
CA GLU A 32 20.53 20.41 -55.47
C GLU A 32 21.40 19.25 -54.97
N HIS A 33 22.71 19.39 -55.18
CA HIS A 33 23.69 18.48 -54.62
C HIS A 33 23.68 18.68 -53.11
N ILE A 34 22.95 17.80 -52.40
CA ILE A 34 23.02 17.70 -50.94
C ILE A 34 24.50 17.58 -50.57
N PRO A 35 25.05 18.52 -49.79
CA PRO A 35 26.47 18.51 -49.49
C PRO A 35 26.79 17.24 -48.72
N ARG A 36 27.89 16.56 -49.09
CA ARG A 36 28.28 15.26 -48.52
C ARG A 36 28.26 15.26 -46.99
N LEU A 37 28.58 16.39 -46.36
CA LEU A 37 28.51 16.58 -44.91
C LEU A 37 27.11 16.38 -44.33
N LEU A 38 26.07 16.94 -44.96
CA LEU A 38 24.67 16.75 -44.55
C LEU A 38 24.24 15.29 -44.67
N LEU A 39 24.72 14.59 -45.69
CA LEU A 39 24.47 13.15 -45.86
C LEU A 39 25.11 12.32 -44.72
N TRP A 40 26.36 12.64 -44.34
CA TRP A 40 27.05 12.00 -43.22
C TRP A 40 26.40 12.30 -41.87
N LEU A 41 25.96 13.54 -41.65
CA LEU A 41 25.23 13.92 -40.43
C LEU A 41 23.88 13.22 -40.34
N ALA A 42 23.12 13.16 -41.43
CA ALA A 42 21.86 12.41 -41.48
C ALA A 42 22.09 10.91 -41.20
N ALA A 43 23.14 10.32 -41.78
CA ALA A 43 23.50 8.92 -41.51
C ALA A 43 23.88 8.69 -40.04
N ALA A 44 24.61 9.62 -39.41
CA ALA A 44 24.95 9.54 -38.00
C ALA A 44 23.71 9.63 -37.09
N VAL A 45 22.78 10.54 -37.39
CA VAL A 45 21.51 10.68 -36.65
C VAL A 45 20.66 9.42 -36.77
N VAL A 46 20.54 8.86 -37.99
CA VAL A 46 19.82 7.60 -38.21
C VAL A 46 20.47 6.46 -37.43
N LEU A 47 21.80 6.39 -37.40
CA LEU A 47 22.52 5.37 -36.66
C LEU A 47 22.25 5.47 -35.15
N VAL A 48 22.31 6.68 -34.57
CA VAL A 48 21.99 6.92 -33.16
C VAL A 48 20.53 6.56 -32.85
N ALA A 49 19.59 7.00 -33.68
CA ALA A 49 18.17 6.67 -33.50
C ALA A 49 17.92 5.15 -33.57
N CYS A 50 18.58 4.45 -34.51
CA CYS A 50 18.52 2.99 -34.59
C CYS A 50 19.11 2.32 -33.35
N THR A 51 20.25 2.80 -32.83
CA THR A 51 20.83 2.25 -31.60
C THR A 51 19.94 2.47 -30.40
N ASP A 52 19.30 3.63 -30.29
CA ASP A 52 18.37 3.94 -29.20
C ASP A 52 17.11 3.09 -29.29
N LEU A 53 16.56 2.89 -30.49
CA LEU A 53 15.41 2.00 -30.72
C LEU A 53 15.75 0.54 -30.38
N ILE A 54 16.93 0.06 -30.76
CA ILE A 54 17.38 -1.29 -30.42
C ILE A 54 17.58 -1.42 -28.91
N ALA A 55 18.18 -0.42 -28.25
CA ALA A 55 18.36 -0.41 -26.81
C ALA A 55 17.01 -0.39 -26.08
N LEU A 56 16.06 0.45 -26.50
CA LEU A 56 14.70 0.49 -25.96
C LEU A 56 13.96 -0.84 -26.17
N ALA A 57 14.05 -1.43 -27.36
CA ALA A 57 13.45 -2.73 -27.63
C ALA A 57 14.07 -3.85 -26.78
N TYR A 58 15.40 -3.82 -26.59
CA TYR A 58 16.09 -4.77 -25.71
C TYR A 58 15.67 -4.60 -24.25
N VAL A 59 15.60 -3.36 -23.76
CA VAL A 59 15.13 -3.05 -22.40
C VAL A 59 13.68 -3.49 -22.21
N ALA A 60 12.79 -3.19 -23.16
CA ALA A 60 11.40 -3.63 -23.12
C ALA A 60 11.29 -5.17 -23.11
N ARG A 61 12.09 -5.85 -23.93
CA ARG A 61 12.17 -7.32 -23.94
C ARG A 61 12.66 -7.85 -22.59
N MET A 62 13.73 -7.28 -22.03
CA MET A 62 14.25 -7.65 -20.71
C MET A 62 13.19 -7.47 -19.62
N PHE A 63 12.45 -6.37 -19.65
CA PHE A 63 11.31 -6.14 -18.74
C PHE A 63 10.20 -7.18 -18.91
N GLY A 64 9.94 -7.66 -20.13
CA GLY A 64 8.93 -8.70 -20.38
C GLY A 64 9.39 -10.13 -20.10
N THR A 65 10.69 -10.43 -20.11
CA THR A 65 11.18 -11.82 -19.99
C THR A 65 11.94 -12.13 -18.71
N VAL A 66 12.64 -11.16 -18.11
CA VAL A 66 13.52 -11.39 -16.94
C VAL A 66 12.82 -11.04 -15.65
N PHE A 67 12.08 -9.94 -15.63
CA PHE A 67 11.26 -9.60 -14.49
C PHE A 67 9.97 -10.41 -14.60
N GLN A 68 9.90 -11.53 -13.87
CA GLN A 68 8.68 -12.30 -13.72
C GLN A 68 7.52 -11.37 -13.32
N ASP A 69 6.30 -11.72 -13.74
CA ASP A 69 5.09 -11.04 -13.29
C ASP A 69 5.16 -10.82 -11.78
N LYS A 70 4.86 -9.59 -11.34
CA LYS A 70 4.81 -9.23 -9.91
C LYS A 70 3.92 -10.17 -9.11
N ASP A 71 2.97 -10.81 -9.80
CA ASP A 71 2.02 -11.75 -9.23
C ASP A 71 2.63 -13.12 -8.90
N PHE A 72 3.76 -13.52 -9.49
CA PHE A 72 4.42 -14.79 -9.15
C PHE A 72 4.86 -14.81 -7.68
N ALA A 73 5.45 -13.72 -7.19
CA ALA A 73 5.84 -13.57 -5.79
C ALA A 73 4.64 -13.63 -4.83
N LEU A 74 3.44 -13.24 -5.28
CA LEU A 74 2.21 -13.33 -4.49
C LEU A 74 1.70 -14.79 -4.35
N ASN A 75 2.19 -15.71 -5.18
CA ASN A 75 1.78 -17.12 -5.19
C ASN A 75 2.74 -18.04 -4.42
N LEU A 76 3.89 -17.53 -3.97
CA LEU A 76 4.89 -18.31 -3.26
C LEU A 76 4.56 -18.39 -1.77
N GLU A 77 4.77 -19.58 -1.19
CA GLU A 77 4.79 -19.75 0.25
C GLU A 77 6.01 -19.04 0.85
N TYR A 78 5.86 -18.58 2.09
CA TYR A 78 6.96 -18.00 2.83
C TYR A 78 7.94 -19.11 3.22
N ALA A 79 9.21 -18.95 2.85
CA ALA A 79 10.26 -19.88 3.24
C ALA A 79 10.44 -19.90 4.76
N ASN A 80 10.38 -21.10 5.34
CA ASN A 80 10.57 -21.29 6.77
C ASN A 80 12.05 -21.17 7.15
N PRO A 81 12.46 -20.15 7.95
CA PRO A 81 13.84 -20.03 8.40
C PRO A 81 14.18 -21.03 9.53
N TYR A 82 13.17 -21.67 10.14
CA TYR A 82 13.30 -22.53 11.30
C TYR A 82 13.39 -24.02 10.94
N ILE A 83 14.21 -24.37 9.94
CA ILE A 83 14.36 -25.75 9.45
C ILE A 83 14.98 -26.62 10.56
N GLY A 84 14.37 -27.76 10.86
CA GLY A 84 14.90 -28.74 11.83
C GLY A 84 14.57 -28.45 13.30
N LEU A 85 14.01 -27.28 13.62
CA LEU A 85 13.67 -26.91 15.00
C LEU A 85 12.49 -27.71 15.54
N LYS A 86 11.48 -27.96 14.71
CA LYS A 86 10.32 -28.77 15.10
C LYS A 86 10.75 -30.16 15.55
N GLU A 87 11.56 -30.83 14.75
CA GLU A 87 12.09 -32.16 15.03
C GLU A 87 12.95 -32.14 16.30
N LEU A 88 13.78 -31.10 16.49
CA LEU A 88 14.62 -30.96 17.68
C LEU A 88 13.80 -30.83 18.97
N TYR A 89 12.73 -30.03 18.97
CA TYR A 89 11.87 -29.85 20.15
C TYR A 89 10.97 -31.07 20.40
N GLU A 90 10.52 -31.76 19.35
CA GLU A 90 9.75 -33.01 19.46
C GLU A 90 10.58 -34.15 20.11
N LEU A 91 11.91 -34.13 19.98
CA LEU A 91 12.81 -35.09 20.63
C LEU A 91 12.94 -34.88 22.15
N GLY A 92 12.50 -33.74 22.70
CA GLY A 92 12.54 -33.45 24.14
C GLY A 92 13.95 -33.35 24.74
N MET A 93 14.99 -33.21 23.90
CA MET A 93 16.39 -33.14 24.34
C MET A 93 16.86 -31.73 24.69
N VAL A 94 16.02 -30.71 24.49
CA VAL A 94 16.35 -29.30 24.67
C VAL A 94 15.54 -28.72 25.80
N ASN A 95 16.22 -27.99 26.71
CA ASN A 95 15.55 -27.24 27.75
C ASN A 95 14.90 -25.98 27.18
N LEU A 96 13.64 -25.75 27.51
CA LEU A 96 12.86 -24.63 27.01
C LEU A 96 13.21 -23.37 27.80
N SER A 97 13.68 -22.33 27.11
CA SER A 97 13.79 -21.00 27.71
C SER A 97 12.39 -20.39 27.83
N GLN A 98 12.06 -19.76 28.95
CA GLN A 98 10.79 -19.03 29.07
C GLN A 98 10.87 -17.71 28.31
N ILE A 99 9.97 -17.52 27.33
CA ILE A 99 9.90 -16.32 26.50
C ILE A 99 8.59 -15.59 26.81
N ALA A 100 8.68 -14.27 27.01
CA ALA A 100 7.50 -13.44 27.22
C ALA A 100 6.64 -13.37 25.94
N PRO A 101 5.32 -13.16 26.06
CA PRO A 101 4.46 -13.05 24.88
C PRO A 101 4.89 -11.92 23.94
N ILE A 102 4.86 -12.19 22.64
CA ILE A 102 5.26 -11.22 21.62
C ILE A 102 4.02 -10.52 21.09
N LEU A 103 4.03 -9.19 21.11
CA LEU A 103 2.97 -8.38 20.53
C LEU A 103 3.16 -8.23 19.01
N ILE A 104 2.18 -8.70 18.26
CA ILE A 104 2.07 -8.56 16.81
C ILE A 104 1.02 -7.49 16.50
N ARG A 105 1.47 -6.38 15.93
CA ARG A 105 0.61 -5.34 15.37
C ARG A 105 0.04 -5.78 14.02
N PRO A 106 -1.17 -5.35 13.66
CA PRO A 106 -1.75 -5.72 12.37
C PRO A 106 -0.90 -5.18 11.22
N ARG A 107 -0.64 -6.00 10.20
CA ARG A 107 0.03 -5.58 8.96
C ARG A 107 -0.90 -4.78 8.05
N VAL A 108 -2.20 -4.99 8.17
CA VAL A 108 -3.26 -4.20 7.53
C VAL A 108 -4.28 -3.84 8.59
N SER A 109 -4.68 -2.57 8.62
CA SER A 109 -5.88 -2.11 9.32
C SER A 109 -6.61 -1.19 8.34
N ALA A 110 -7.75 -1.63 7.82
CA ALA A 110 -8.41 -0.97 6.71
C ALA A 110 -9.92 -0.88 6.94
N GLN A 111 -10.49 0.28 6.65
CA GLN A 111 -11.93 0.55 6.82
C GLN A 111 -12.69 0.18 5.55
N VAL A 112 -13.83 -0.47 5.72
CA VAL A 112 -14.80 -0.74 4.65
C VAL A 112 -16.16 -0.17 5.02
N PHE A 113 -16.86 0.37 4.04
CA PHE A 113 -18.06 1.19 4.22
C PHE A 113 -19.30 0.43 3.78
N VAL A 114 -20.22 0.17 4.71
CA VAL A 114 -21.48 -0.58 4.47
C VAL A 114 -22.43 0.23 3.58
N ASP A 115 -22.52 1.54 3.83
CA ASP A 115 -23.35 2.50 3.12
C ASP A 115 -22.83 2.81 1.71
N GLN A 116 -21.52 2.63 1.48
CA GLN A 116 -20.85 2.87 0.21
C GLN A 116 -20.06 1.62 -0.23
N PRO A 117 -20.73 0.57 -0.72
CA PRO A 117 -20.09 -0.74 -0.87
C PRO A 117 -18.92 -0.80 -1.84
N ASP A 118 -18.91 0.10 -2.83
CA ASP A 118 -17.89 0.20 -3.89
C ASP A 118 -16.75 1.16 -3.51
N LYS A 119 -16.87 1.89 -2.39
CA LYS A 119 -15.82 2.77 -1.91
C LYS A 119 -14.64 1.94 -1.44
N LEU A 120 -13.47 2.25 -2.00
CA LEU A 120 -12.22 1.61 -1.64
C LEU A 120 -11.78 2.04 -0.24
N ALA A 121 -11.08 1.13 0.45
CA ALA A 121 -10.47 1.41 1.73
C ALA A 121 -9.50 2.60 1.62
N PRO A 122 -9.54 3.54 2.58
CA PRO A 122 -8.65 4.69 2.56
C PRO A 122 -7.20 4.21 2.70
N ARG A 123 -6.28 4.94 2.06
CA ARG A 123 -4.84 4.70 2.16
C ARG A 123 -4.16 6.03 2.38
N GLY A 124 -3.19 6.05 3.29
CA GLY A 124 -2.35 7.22 3.49
C GLY A 124 -3.12 8.45 3.96
N GLU A 125 -4.13 8.27 4.82
CA GLU A 125 -4.93 9.40 5.34
C GLU A 125 -4.07 10.47 6.01
N HIS A 126 -2.97 10.05 6.66
CA HIS A 126 -1.98 10.91 7.29
C HIS A 126 -0.63 10.89 6.54
N ASP A 127 -0.62 10.52 5.26
CA ASP A 127 0.57 10.70 4.43
C ASP A 127 0.86 12.21 4.30
N TYR A 128 2.12 12.58 4.45
CA TYR A 128 2.54 13.97 4.33
C TYR A 128 3.80 14.09 3.48
N TRP A 129 3.98 15.26 2.86
CA TRP A 129 5.17 15.55 2.08
C TRP A 129 6.25 16.18 2.97
N ASP A 130 7.43 15.56 2.98
CA ASP A 130 8.65 16.09 3.55
C ASP A 130 9.56 16.61 2.42
N GLU A 131 10.12 17.80 2.58
CA GLU A 131 10.94 18.44 1.53
C GLU A 131 12.22 17.66 1.20
N THR A 132 12.77 16.91 2.16
CA THR A 132 14.02 16.16 2.01
C THR A 132 13.75 14.71 1.58
N TRP A 133 12.74 14.07 2.17
CA TRP A 133 12.48 12.64 2.03
C TRP A 133 11.32 12.31 1.07
N GLY A 134 10.59 13.32 0.60
CA GLY A 134 9.42 13.15 -0.26
C GLY A 134 8.18 12.72 0.53
N MET A 135 7.33 11.89 -0.08
CA MET A 135 6.10 11.42 0.56
C MET A 135 6.42 10.42 1.69
N LEU A 136 6.07 10.78 2.92
CA LEU A 136 6.21 9.94 4.10
C LEU A 136 4.84 9.42 4.55
N SER A 137 4.78 8.12 4.81
CA SER A 137 3.61 7.44 5.37
C SER A 137 3.89 7.02 6.80
N PRO A 138 3.31 7.69 7.81
CA PRO A 138 3.41 7.26 9.20
C PRO A 138 2.97 5.80 9.37
N ASN A 139 3.68 5.03 10.20
CA ASN A 139 3.26 3.67 10.54
C ASN A 139 2.16 3.70 11.59
N GLU A 140 1.00 4.20 11.19
CA GLU A 140 -0.17 4.36 12.03
C GLU A 140 -1.24 3.33 11.69
N ARG A 141 -2.01 2.92 12.70
CA ARG A 141 -3.11 1.97 12.56
C ARG A 141 -4.37 2.59 13.14
N ARG A 142 -5.38 2.72 12.29
CA ARG A 142 -6.71 3.15 12.71
C ARG A 142 -7.59 1.95 12.97
N LEU A 143 -8.26 1.93 14.12
CA LEU A 143 -9.46 1.14 14.32
C LEU A 143 -10.65 2.10 14.32
N HIS A 144 -11.53 1.93 13.35
CA HIS A 144 -12.74 2.73 13.24
C HIS A 144 -13.94 1.82 12.97
N VAL A 145 -14.88 1.80 13.91
CA VAL A 145 -16.07 0.97 13.81
C VAL A 145 -17.30 1.78 14.22
N THR A 146 -18.28 1.78 13.33
CA THR A 146 -19.62 2.38 13.49
C THR A 146 -20.65 1.44 12.86
N PRO A 147 -21.96 1.69 12.94
CA PRO A 147 -22.94 0.87 12.22
C PRO A 147 -22.72 0.81 10.70
N ASN A 148 -22.04 1.82 10.13
CA ASN A 148 -21.77 1.93 8.69
C ASN A 148 -20.31 1.66 8.31
N VAL A 149 -19.39 1.50 9.27
CA VAL A 149 -17.97 1.29 9.00
C VAL A 149 -17.47 0.10 9.76
N HIS A 150 -16.88 -0.85 9.04
CA HIS A 150 -16.19 -2.00 9.63
C HIS A 150 -14.69 -1.82 9.46
N THR A 151 -13.90 -2.38 10.37
CA THR A 151 -12.44 -2.42 10.22
C THR A 151 -12.00 -3.86 9.99
N ILE A 152 -11.20 -4.08 8.94
CA ILE A 152 -10.54 -5.34 8.63
C ILE A 152 -9.08 -5.25 9.08
N VAL A 153 -8.68 -6.20 9.91
CA VAL A 153 -7.30 -6.34 10.39
C VAL A 153 -6.68 -7.64 9.91
N GLN A 154 -5.40 -7.59 9.53
CA GLN A 154 -4.63 -8.75 9.08
C GLN A 154 -3.35 -8.91 9.88
N PHE A 155 -3.14 -10.12 10.37
CA PHE A 155 -1.95 -10.55 11.10
C PHE A 155 -1.24 -11.68 10.37
N ARG A 156 0.04 -11.85 10.67
CA ARG A 156 0.81 -13.02 10.29
C ARG A 156 1.57 -13.50 11.52
N ALA A 157 1.50 -14.80 11.81
CA ALA A 157 2.34 -15.40 12.84
C ALA A 157 3.80 -15.42 12.32
N ILE A 158 4.75 -14.92 13.11
CA ILE A 158 6.14 -14.73 12.64
C ILE A 158 7.15 -15.64 13.34
N ASP A 159 6.91 -16.00 14.60
CA ASP A 159 7.86 -16.75 15.41
C ASP A 159 7.44 -18.21 15.60
N PHE A 160 8.36 -19.12 15.27
CA PHE A 160 8.22 -20.53 15.57
C PHE A 160 8.25 -20.77 17.08
N GLY A 161 7.45 -21.71 17.55
CA GLY A 161 7.36 -21.99 18.98
C GLY A 161 6.55 -20.98 19.79
N MET A 162 5.95 -20.00 19.12
CA MET A 162 5.04 -19.01 19.70
C MET A 162 3.63 -19.15 19.07
N GLU A 163 3.13 -20.37 18.98
CA GLU A 163 1.97 -20.74 18.14
C GLU A 163 0.62 -20.73 18.89
N ASP A 164 0.57 -20.19 20.12
CA ASP A 164 -0.66 -19.90 20.86
C ASP A 164 -1.01 -18.42 20.69
N CYS A 165 -1.89 -18.09 19.74
CA CYS A 165 -2.26 -16.71 19.46
C CYS A 165 -3.46 -16.25 20.27
N ARG A 166 -3.38 -15.01 20.75
CA ARG A 166 -4.47 -14.32 21.45
C ARG A 166 -4.77 -13.00 20.77
N LEU A 167 -5.93 -12.91 20.15
CA LEU A 167 -6.44 -11.66 19.62
C LEU A 167 -6.95 -10.81 20.78
N VAL A 168 -6.48 -9.58 20.87
CA VAL A 168 -6.82 -8.65 21.94
C VAL A 168 -7.35 -7.34 21.37
N PHE A 169 -8.25 -6.73 22.13
CA PHE A 169 -8.70 -5.37 21.90
C PHE A 169 -8.02 -4.46 22.92
N THR A 170 -7.13 -3.57 22.46
CA THR A 170 -6.34 -2.68 23.31
C THR A 170 -6.89 -1.26 23.22
N LEU A 171 -7.43 -0.76 24.33
CA LEU A 171 -7.94 0.61 24.44
C LEU A 171 -7.16 1.40 25.50
N PRO A 172 -7.06 2.73 25.39
CA PRO A 172 -6.43 3.55 26.41
C PRO A 172 -7.16 3.38 27.74
N LYS A 173 -6.38 3.24 28.83
CA LYS A 173 -6.92 3.25 30.19
C LYS A 173 -7.58 4.61 30.46
N LEU A 174 -8.64 4.61 31.26
CA LEU A 174 -9.30 5.85 31.66
C LEU A 174 -8.30 6.85 32.27
N GLY A 175 -8.24 8.06 31.71
CA GLY A 175 -7.33 9.12 32.15
C GLY A 175 -5.88 8.99 31.67
N ALA A 176 -5.58 8.04 30.77
CA ALA A 176 -4.26 7.97 30.13
C ALA A 176 -4.02 9.20 29.23
N GLN A 177 -2.82 9.77 29.30
CA GLN A 177 -2.35 10.77 28.35
C GLN A 177 -2.14 10.08 27.00
N LEU A 178 -2.81 10.56 25.96
CA LEU A 178 -2.57 10.13 24.59
C LEU A 178 -1.32 10.84 24.06
N GLU A 179 -0.60 10.19 23.14
CA GLU A 179 0.53 10.82 22.44
C GLU A 179 0.05 11.98 21.57
N ASP A 180 0.97 12.87 21.21
CA ASP A 180 0.69 13.94 20.25
C ASP A 180 0.16 13.34 18.93
N HIS A 181 -0.97 13.85 18.45
CA HIS A 181 -1.72 13.38 17.28
C HIS A 181 -2.46 12.03 17.44
N ALA A 182 -2.31 11.31 18.55
CA ALA A 182 -3.16 10.17 18.83
C ALA A 182 -4.57 10.66 19.22
N SER A 183 -5.60 10.09 18.61
CA SER A 183 -6.99 10.39 18.92
C SER A 183 -7.71 9.12 19.35
N PHE A 184 -8.62 9.27 20.31
CA PHE A 184 -9.46 8.20 20.83
C PHE A 184 -10.86 8.75 21.10
N SER A 185 -11.85 8.10 20.52
CA SER A 185 -13.26 8.37 20.74
C SER A 185 -14.02 7.06 20.80
N MET A 186 -14.90 6.90 21.77
CA MET A 186 -15.68 5.67 21.93
C MET A 186 -16.98 5.92 22.67
N HIS A 187 -18.05 5.23 22.27
CA HIS A 187 -19.27 5.17 23.07
C HIS A 187 -19.19 4.04 24.13
N PRO A 188 -19.36 4.29 25.44
CA PRO A 188 -19.12 3.29 26.49
C PRO A 188 -20.01 2.05 26.42
N SER A 189 -21.22 2.15 25.84
CA SER A 189 -22.11 0.99 25.65
C SER A 189 -21.89 0.27 24.33
N SER A 190 -20.85 0.63 23.57
CA SER A 190 -20.52 -0.01 22.30
C SER A 190 -20.29 -1.49 22.46
N ARG A 191 -20.97 -2.28 21.62
CA ARG A 191 -20.74 -3.71 21.47
C ARG A 191 -20.23 -3.96 20.07
N PHE A 192 -19.21 -4.81 19.99
CA PHE A 192 -18.53 -5.14 18.75
C PHE A 192 -18.59 -6.64 18.52
N ASP A 193 -18.87 -7.02 17.27
CA ASP A 193 -18.75 -8.38 16.80
C ASP A 193 -17.44 -8.53 16.03
N VAL A 194 -16.74 -9.62 16.31
CA VAL A 194 -15.48 -9.96 15.63
C VAL A 194 -15.69 -11.24 14.85
N PHE A 195 -15.37 -11.16 13.56
CA PHE A 195 -15.53 -12.25 12.61
C PHE A 195 -14.16 -12.65 12.08
N ARG A 196 -13.89 -13.95 11.97
CA ARG A 196 -12.75 -14.47 11.20
C ARG A 196 -13.15 -14.50 9.73
N LEU A 197 -12.28 -14.00 8.85
CA LEU A 197 -12.51 -14.02 7.41
C LEU A 197 -11.81 -15.20 6.74
N ALA A 198 -12.46 -15.79 5.72
CA ALA A 198 -11.90 -16.88 4.92
C ALA A 198 -10.91 -16.32 3.90
N VAL A 199 -9.62 -16.33 4.26
CA VAL A 199 -8.55 -15.74 3.46
C VAL A 199 -7.34 -16.66 3.40
N GLU A 200 -6.93 -17.02 2.19
CA GLU A 200 -5.72 -17.81 1.94
C GLU A 200 -4.49 -16.93 1.64
N ARG A 201 -4.71 -15.68 1.19
CA ARG A 201 -3.66 -14.78 0.69
C ARG A 201 -3.77 -13.38 1.26
N PRO A 202 -2.65 -12.64 1.40
CA PRO A 202 -2.69 -11.27 1.91
C PRO A 202 -3.69 -10.39 1.16
N ILE A 203 -4.44 -9.58 1.90
CA ILE A 203 -5.43 -8.66 1.34
C ILE A 203 -4.73 -7.58 0.51
N ASP A 204 -5.21 -7.40 -0.72
CA ASP A 204 -4.86 -6.23 -1.55
C ASP A 204 -5.74 -5.04 -1.13
N VAL A 205 -5.19 -4.19 -0.27
CA VAL A 205 -5.88 -2.99 0.25
C VAL A 205 -6.31 -2.05 -0.88
N LYS A 206 -5.64 -2.06 -2.05
CA LYS A 206 -5.99 -1.18 -3.18
C LYS A 206 -7.32 -1.56 -3.82
N LYS A 207 -7.74 -2.81 -3.68
CA LYS A 207 -8.99 -3.35 -4.24
C LYS A 207 -10.03 -3.65 -3.15
N LEU A 208 -9.69 -3.38 -1.88
CA LEU A 208 -10.56 -3.67 -0.76
C LEU A 208 -11.69 -2.64 -0.69
N SER A 209 -12.92 -3.13 -0.67
CA SER A 209 -14.16 -2.39 -0.47
C SER A 209 -15.11 -3.30 0.31
N TYR A 210 -16.27 -2.79 0.76
CA TYR A 210 -17.23 -3.65 1.44
C TYR A 210 -17.76 -4.76 0.51
N ARG A 211 -17.90 -4.47 -0.79
CA ARG A 211 -18.33 -5.47 -1.80
C ARG A 211 -17.27 -6.53 -2.08
N THR A 212 -16.00 -6.15 -2.08
CA THR A 212 -14.87 -7.04 -2.42
C THR A 212 -14.17 -7.67 -1.22
N LYS A 213 -14.62 -7.36 0.01
CA LYS A 213 -14.04 -7.94 1.21
C LYS A 213 -14.18 -9.46 1.23
N PRO A 214 -13.24 -10.19 1.85
CA PRO A 214 -13.36 -11.63 1.99
C PRO A 214 -14.61 -12.04 2.76
N LYS A 215 -15.11 -13.25 2.48
CA LYS A 215 -16.30 -13.79 3.15
C LYS A 215 -16.01 -14.09 4.61
N VAL A 216 -17.03 -13.91 5.45
CA VAL A 216 -17.00 -14.32 6.86
C VAL A 216 -16.93 -15.85 6.91
N ALA A 217 -15.95 -16.38 7.63
CA ALA A 217 -15.84 -17.81 7.92
C ALA A 217 -16.65 -18.15 9.19
N GLU A 218 -16.43 -17.39 10.26
CA GLU A 218 -17.09 -17.60 11.55
C GLU A 218 -17.12 -16.30 12.38
N LYS A 219 -18.06 -16.24 13.32
CA LYS A 219 -18.08 -15.20 14.36
C LYS A 219 -17.30 -15.72 15.57
N VAL A 220 -16.18 -15.08 15.90
CA VAL A 220 -15.27 -15.55 16.95
C VAL A 220 -15.60 -14.96 18.32
N ALA A 221 -16.19 -13.75 18.36
CA ALA A 221 -16.54 -13.10 19.62
C ALA A 221 -17.60 -12.00 19.44
N THR A 222 -18.28 -11.70 20.55
CA THR A 222 -18.97 -10.43 20.78
C THR A 222 -18.42 -9.84 22.06
N LEU A 223 -17.98 -8.59 22.02
CA LEU A 223 -17.35 -7.94 23.16
C LEU A 223 -17.94 -6.55 23.40
N GLN A 224 -18.01 -6.17 24.66
CA GLN A 224 -18.32 -4.81 25.08
C GLN A 224 -17.01 -4.09 25.34
N ALA A 225 -16.81 -2.93 24.72
CA ALA A 225 -15.57 -2.21 24.91
C ALA A 225 -15.46 -1.63 26.32
N ARG A 226 -14.26 -1.76 26.90
CA ARG A 226 -13.91 -1.27 28.22
C ARG A 226 -12.62 -0.48 28.13
N MET A 227 -12.55 0.64 28.85
CA MET A 227 -11.34 1.48 28.92
C MET A 227 -10.39 0.98 30.02
N ASP A 228 -10.06 -0.30 30.00
CA ASP A 228 -9.24 -0.98 31.00
C ASP A 228 -7.91 -1.53 30.46
N GLY A 229 -7.60 -1.28 29.19
CA GLY A 229 -6.40 -1.77 28.53
C GLY A 229 -6.71 -2.90 27.56
N ASP A 230 -6.10 -4.05 27.77
CA ASP A 230 -6.24 -5.21 26.90
C ASP A 230 -7.43 -6.07 27.31
N THR A 231 -8.37 -6.25 26.38
CA THR A 231 -9.48 -7.19 26.48
C THR A 231 -9.23 -8.38 25.55
N LEU A 232 -9.20 -9.60 26.09
CA LEU A 232 -9.09 -10.81 25.28
C LEU A 232 -10.34 -11.00 24.41
N ILE A 233 -10.15 -11.18 23.11
CA ILE A 233 -11.21 -11.44 22.13
C ILE A 233 -11.32 -12.94 21.87
N HIS A 234 -10.23 -13.55 21.45
CA HIS A 234 -10.22 -14.94 20.97
C HIS A 234 -8.83 -15.54 21.09
N GLN A 235 -8.76 -16.80 21.54
CA GLN A 235 -7.53 -17.59 21.60
C GLN A 235 -7.60 -18.70 20.56
N PHE A 236 -6.54 -18.89 19.79
CA PHE A 236 -6.51 -19.87 18.70
C PHE A 236 -5.07 -20.29 18.37
N PRO A 237 -4.87 -21.52 17.86
CA PRO A 237 -3.57 -21.94 17.35
C PRO A 237 -3.22 -21.19 16.08
N CYS A 238 -1.97 -20.73 15.97
CA CYS A 238 -1.45 -19.98 14.84
C CYS A 238 -0.09 -20.54 14.41
N PRO A 239 -0.07 -21.53 13.49
CA PRO A 239 1.17 -22.09 12.99
C PRO A 239 2.08 -21.01 12.40
N TRP A 240 3.39 -21.23 12.43
CA TRP A 240 4.34 -20.31 11.83
C TRP A 240 3.93 -19.87 10.41
N SER A 241 4.03 -18.57 10.13
CA SER A 241 3.68 -17.92 8.85
C SER A 241 2.21 -18.02 8.41
N SER A 242 1.32 -18.54 9.27
CA SER A 242 -0.11 -18.53 9.00
C SER A 242 -0.67 -17.11 8.95
N LEU A 243 -1.65 -16.92 8.07
CA LEU A 243 -2.34 -15.65 7.84
C LEU A 243 -3.65 -15.66 8.63
N HIS A 244 -3.91 -14.58 9.36
CA HIS A 244 -5.15 -14.43 10.12
C HIS A 244 -5.78 -13.07 9.85
N VAL A 245 -7.03 -13.10 9.41
CA VAL A 245 -7.78 -11.91 9.04
C VAL A 245 -9.06 -11.86 9.85
N PHE A 246 -9.31 -10.71 10.47
CA PHE A 246 -10.52 -10.47 11.24
C PHE A 246 -11.22 -9.21 10.77
N GLU A 247 -12.55 -9.24 10.84
CA GLU A 247 -13.41 -8.08 10.65
C GLU A 247 -14.02 -7.72 12.01
N VAL A 248 -13.89 -6.45 12.39
CA VAL A 248 -14.57 -5.85 13.54
C VAL A 248 -15.73 -5.02 13.03
N ALA A 249 -16.92 -5.38 13.47
CA ALA A 249 -18.16 -4.72 13.09
C ALA A 249 -18.98 -4.36 14.33
N CYS A 250 -19.99 -3.52 14.13
CA CYS A 250 -20.96 -3.24 15.17
C CYS A 250 -21.76 -4.49 15.52
N ALA A 251 -21.96 -4.77 16.80
CA ALA A 251 -22.88 -5.83 17.19
C ALA A 251 -24.32 -5.43 16.82
N GLU A 252 -25.12 -6.41 16.43
CA GLU A 252 -26.52 -6.19 16.02
C GLU A 252 -27.31 -5.45 17.13
N GLY A 253 -28.02 -4.39 16.74
CA GLY A 253 -28.80 -3.55 17.66
C GLY A 253 -27.99 -2.61 18.56
N SER A 254 -26.66 -2.48 18.34
CA SER A 254 -25.83 -1.51 19.05
C SER A 254 -25.61 -0.26 18.21
N GLU A 255 -25.78 0.93 18.81
CA GLU A 255 -25.20 2.16 18.29
C GLU A 255 -23.74 2.27 18.75
N CYS A 256 -22.89 1.40 18.22
CA CYS A 256 -21.47 1.36 18.60
C CYS A 256 -20.70 2.48 17.91
N MET A 257 -19.68 2.98 18.59
CA MET A 257 -18.69 3.87 17.99
C MET A 257 -17.35 3.65 18.68
N VAL A 258 -16.32 3.39 17.89
CA VAL A 258 -14.92 3.53 18.30
C VAL A 258 -14.14 4.11 17.13
N ASP A 259 -13.28 5.08 17.43
CA ASP A 259 -12.29 5.60 16.51
C ASP A 259 -11.01 5.83 17.30
N THR A 260 -9.96 5.11 16.94
CA THR A 260 -8.67 5.22 17.60
C THR A 260 -7.53 5.08 16.61
N TRP A 261 -6.52 5.92 16.78
CA TRP A 261 -5.28 5.88 16.03
C TRP A 261 -4.15 5.40 16.95
N SER A 262 -3.43 4.40 16.48
CA SER A 262 -2.22 3.89 17.10
C SER A 262 -1.01 4.31 16.29
N SER A 263 -0.06 4.95 16.94
CA SER A 263 1.26 5.30 16.42
C SER A 263 2.20 4.07 16.45
N GLN A 264 3.47 4.29 16.11
CA GLN A 264 4.53 3.29 16.28
C GLN A 264 4.81 2.95 17.75
N ASN A 265 4.60 3.91 18.65
CA ASN A 265 4.89 3.78 20.08
C ASN A 265 3.70 3.25 20.88
N THR A 266 2.48 3.53 20.42
CA THR A 266 1.24 3.00 21.01
C THR A 266 0.79 1.71 20.32
N THR A 267 -0.18 1.04 20.94
CA THR A 267 -0.70 -0.25 20.47
C THR A 267 -2.23 -0.27 20.55
N TYR A 268 -2.89 0.86 20.34
CA TYR A 268 -4.35 0.92 20.43
C TYR A 268 -5.02 0.24 19.22
N GLY A 269 -6.23 -0.28 19.43
CA GLY A 269 -6.98 -1.03 18.41
C GLY A 269 -6.87 -2.54 18.61
N VAL A 270 -6.93 -3.32 17.54
CA VAL A 270 -6.86 -4.78 17.62
C VAL A 270 -5.44 -5.26 17.38
N ASN A 271 -4.91 -6.07 18.29
CA ASN A 271 -3.59 -6.67 18.18
C ASN A 271 -3.64 -8.18 18.43
N MET A 272 -2.52 -8.86 18.18
CA MET A 272 -2.38 -10.28 18.42
C MET A 272 -1.14 -10.53 19.29
N TYR A 273 -1.30 -11.23 20.40
CA TYR A 273 -0.17 -11.75 21.17
C TYR A 273 0.14 -13.18 20.72
N GLN A 274 1.41 -13.49 20.52
CA GLN A 274 1.91 -14.85 20.34
C GLN A 274 2.50 -15.33 21.66
N HIS A 275 2.00 -16.46 22.17
CA HIS A 275 2.47 -17.12 23.40
C HIS A 275 3.25 -18.39 23.07
N GLN A 276 4.20 -18.69 23.95
CA GLN A 276 5.09 -19.83 23.82
C GLN A 276 4.32 -21.18 23.84
N THR A 277 4.63 -22.05 22.88
CA THR A 277 4.10 -23.41 22.74
C THR A 277 5.16 -24.50 22.84
N VAL A 278 6.42 -24.17 22.52
CA VAL A 278 7.59 -25.04 22.71
C VAL A 278 8.68 -24.29 23.44
#